data_AF-A0A0H2Q1N5-F1
#
_entry.id   AF-A0A0H2Q1N5-F1
#
_cell.length_a   1.000
_cell.length_b   1.000
_cell.length_c   1.000
_cell.angle_alpha   90.00
_cell.angle_beta   90.00
_cell.angle_gamma   90.00
#
_symmetry.space_group_name_H-M   'P 1'
#
loop_
_entity.id
_entity.type
_entity.pdbx_description
1 polymer ?
#
loop_
_entity_poly.entity_id
_entity_poly.type
_entity_poly.pdbx_seq_one_letter_code
_entity_poly.pdbx_strand_id
1 'polypeptide(L)'
;MNTTRNKLLNWYPIMAVLVLIVFVGGAWLWAYRTTPSASAITGELNAIPVNVTSEQLIRDGYIDLTKVGESSNVAVNEFLAEAKQQEAPVLKYINMEKGSLTAHVLWYNPYDSTPWAKAKDGSVVIYHNQTGRIRAWAWRNGEIVQNGERYSSKAVTVTKDGVNTMLLPWRPAAPDVVPEDDDGASSLALYSYRS
;
A
#
# COMPACT_ATOMS: atom_id res chain seq x y z
N MET A 1 -44.36 58.35 -4.16
CA MET A 1 -44.54 56.91 -3.82
C MET A 1 -43.31 56.17 -4.29
N ASN A 2 -42.42 55.80 -3.37
CA ASN A 2 -41.18 55.09 -3.69
C ASN A 2 -41.38 53.62 -3.36
N THR A 3 -41.56 52.78 -4.39
CA THR A 3 -41.69 51.33 -4.21
C THR A 3 -40.29 50.75 -4.06
N THR A 4 -39.88 50.46 -2.83
CA THR A 4 -38.70 49.66 -2.52
C THR A 4 -38.92 48.24 -3.05
N ARG A 5 -38.31 47.93 -4.19
CA ARG A 5 -38.27 46.58 -4.75
C ARG A 5 -37.34 45.73 -3.88
N ASN A 6 -37.89 45.07 -2.88
CA ASN A 6 -37.18 44.06 -2.11
C ASN A 6 -36.67 42.98 -3.09
N LYS A 7 -35.36 42.91 -3.32
CA LYS A 7 -34.74 41.79 -4.03
C LYS A 7 -34.96 40.55 -3.16
N LEU A 8 -35.97 39.75 -3.52
CA LEU A 8 -36.17 38.43 -2.94
C LEU A 8 -34.84 37.67 -3.04
N LEU A 9 -34.30 37.24 -1.91
CA LEU A 9 -33.10 36.43 -1.86
C LEU A 9 -33.35 35.19 -2.72
N ASN A 10 -32.60 35.05 -3.81
CA ASN A 10 -32.72 33.88 -4.66
C ASN A 10 -32.10 32.70 -3.91
N TRP A 11 -32.95 31.83 -3.35
CA TRP A 11 -32.53 30.69 -2.54
C TRP A 11 -31.89 29.57 -3.37
N TYR A 12 -32.15 29.52 -4.68
CA TYR A 12 -31.62 28.49 -5.57
C TYR A 12 -30.07 28.37 -5.55
N PRO A 13 -29.26 29.45 -5.67
CA PRO A 13 -27.80 29.33 -5.54
C PRO A 13 -27.35 28.88 -4.14
N ILE A 14 -28.05 29.29 -3.08
CA ILE A 14 -27.72 28.87 -1.70
C ILE A 14 -27.98 27.36 -1.53
N MET A 15 -29.14 26.89 -2.01
CA MET A 15 -29.48 25.47 -1.99
C MET A 15 -28.52 24.64 -2.86
N ALA A 16 -28.12 25.13 -4.03
CA ALA A 16 -27.16 24.46 -4.89
C ALA A 16 -25.79 24.28 -4.20
N VAL A 17 -25.32 25.31 -3.49
CA VAL A 17 -24.06 25.23 -2.70
C VAL A 17 -24.20 24.24 -1.54
N LEU A 18 -25.33 24.25 -0.82
CA LEU A 18 -25.55 23.29 0.28
C LEU A 18 -25.59 21.85 -0.22
N VAL A 19 -26.29 21.58 -1.32
CA VAL A 19 -26.31 20.26 -1.96
C VAL A 19 -24.90 19.85 -2.39
N LEU A 20 -24.14 20.75 -3.03
CA LEU A 20 -22.76 20.47 -3.42
C LEU A 20 -21.89 20.11 -2.21
N ILE A 21 -21.98 20.86 -1.11
CA ILE A 21 -21.22 20.57 0.12
C ILE A 21 -21.59 19.20 0.69
N VAL A 22 -22.87 18.83 0.71
CA VAL A 22 -23.32 17.52 1.20
C VAL A 22 -22.82 16.39 0.31
N PHE A 23 -22.89 16.54 -1.02
CA PHE A 23 -22.39 15.53 -1.96
C PHE A 23 -20.87 15.40 -1.92
N VAL A 24 -20.14 16.52 -1.93
CA VAL A 24 -18.67 16.52 -1.86
C VAL A 24 -18.21 16.00 -0.49
N GLY A 25 -18.83 16.45 0.60
CA GLY A 25 -18.53 15.98 1.94
C GLY A 25 -18.86 14.50 2.14
N GLY A 26 -19.98 14.04 1.59
CA GLY A 26 -20.38 12.62 1.62
C GLY A 26 -19.43 11.74 0.80
N ALA A 27 -19.07 12.17 -0.41
CA ALA A 27 -18.10 11.47 -1.25
C ALA A 27 -16.71 11.45 -0.62
N TRP A 28 -16.27 12.57 -0.03
CA TRP A 28 -15.00 12.65 0.70
C TRP A 28 -14.99 11.75 1.93
N LEU A 29 -16.06 11.72 2.72
CA LEU A 29 -16.17 10.85 3.89
C LEU A 29 -16.20 9.36 3.49
N TRP A 30 -16.88 9.03 2.39
CA TRP A 30 -16.90 7.67 1.85
C TRP A 30 -15.51 7.26 1.37
N ALA A 31 -14.84 8.09 0.56
CA ALA A 31 -13.46 7.86 0.12
C ALA A 31 -12.49 7.76 1.31
N TYR A 32 -12.60 8.62 2.32
CA TYR A 32 -11.78 8.57 3.52
C TYR A 32 -11.96 7.26 4.31
N ARG A 33 -13.19 6.73 4.38
CA ARG A 33 -13.45 5.43 5.01
C ARG A 33 -12.95 4.24 4.20
N THR A 34 -12.93 4.34 2.87
CA THR A 34 -12.47 3.25 2.00
C THR A 34 -10.96 3.30 1.72
N THR A 35 -10.30 4.41 2.04
CA THR A 35 -8.85 4.53 1.87
C THR A 35 -8.13 3.63 2.87
N PRO A 36 -7.23 2.75 2.42
CA PRO A 36 -6.41 1.95 3.33
C PRO A 36 -5.62 2.86 4.28
N SER A 37 -5.56 2.45 5.54
CA SER A 37 -4.81 3.17 6.57
C SER A 37 -4.06 2.21 7.47
N ALA A 38 -2.94 2.67 8.03
CA ALA A 38 -2.14 1.89 8.96
C ALA A 38 -2.97 1.37 10.15
N SER A 39 -3.86 2.19 10.71
CA SER A 39 -4.72 1.79 11.83
C SER A 39 -5.76 0.73 11.43
N ALA A 40 -6.38 0.85 10.25
CA ALA A 40 -7.36 -0.13 9.78
C ALA A 40 -6.70 -1.49 9.52
N ILE A 41 -5.55 -1.49 8.85
CA ILE A 41 -4.78 -2.72 8.57
C ILE A 41 -4.28 -3.36 9.86
N THR A 42 -3.75 -2.56 10.79
CA THR A 42 -3.32 -3.05 12.11
C THR A 42 -4.49 -3.69 12.86
N GLY A 43 -5.68 -3.05 12.83
CA GLY A 43 -6.89 -3.60 13.42
C GLY A 43 -7.34 -4.91 12.77
N GLU A 44 -7.29 -4.99 11.45
CA GLU A 44 -7.62 -6.20 10.70
C GLU A 44 -6.68 -7.36 11.07
N LEU A 45 -5.37 -7.12 11.05
CA LEU A 45 -4.37 -8.14 11.38
C LEU A 45 -4.49 -8.62 12.83
N ASN A 46 -4.76 -7.71 13.77
CA ASN A 46 -4.99 -8.08 15.17
C ASN A 46 -6.28 -8.88 15.39
N ALA A 47 -7.24 -8.83 14.45
CA ALA A 47 -8.47 -9.62 14.52
C ALA A 47 -8.28 -11.06 14.00
N ILE A 48 -7.14 -11.37 13.35
CA ILE A 48 -6.85 -12.71 12.85
C ILE A 48 -6.64 -13.67 14.04
N PRO A 49 -7.36 -14.80 14.08
CA PRO A 49 -7.16 -15.80 15.13
C PRO A 49 -5.74 -16.39 15.12
N VAL A 50 -5.16 -16.62 16.30
CA VAL A 50 -3.79 -17.18 16.45
C VAL A 50 -3.60 -18.50 15.68
N ASN A 51 -4.65 -19.32 15.60
CA ASN A 51 -4.62 -20.64 14.97
C ASN A 51 -5.26 -20.66 13.57
N VAL A 52 -5.28 -19.52 12.87
CA VAL A 52 -5.86 -19.42 11.53
C VAL A 52 -5.15 -20.35 10.54
N THR A 53 -5.91 -20.92 9.58
CA THR A 53 -5.33 -21.74 8.50
C THR A 53 -5.16 -20.94 7.21
N SER A 54 -4.34 -21.45 6.29
CA SER A 54 -4.20 -20.89 4.93
C SER A 54 -5.55 -20.79 4.22
N GLU A 55 -6.40 -21.80 4.34
CA GLU A 55 -7.71 -21.83 3.67
C GLU A 55 -8.66 -20.77 4.21
N GLN A 56 -8.57 -20.45 5.50
CA GLN A 56 -9.35 -19.38 6.12
C GLN A 56 -8.88 -18.02 5.59
N LEU A 57 -7.57 -17.76 5.60
CA LEU A 57 -7.03 -16.50 5.05
C LEU A 57 -7.35 -16.34 3.57
N ILE A 58 -7.29 -17.41 2.78
CA ILE A 58 -7.66 -17.36 1.35
C ILE A 58 -9.14 -17.02 1.18
N ARG A 59 -10.02 -17.56 2.03
CA ARG A 59 -11.44 -17.20 2.07
C ARG A 59 -11.66 -15.74 2.44
N ASP A 60 -10.81 -15.20 3.29
CA ASP A 60 -10.81 -13.79 3.73
C ASP A 60 -10.15 -12.85 2.71
N GLY A 61 -9.77 -13.36 1.54
CA GLY A 61 -9.28 -12.58 0.40
C GLY A 61 -7.75 -12.47 0.30
N TYR A 62 -7.00 -13.27 1.05
CA TYR A 62 -5.55 -13.38 0.87
C TYR A 62 -5.22 -14.28 -0.33
N ILE A 63 -4.28 -13.87 -1.17
CA ILE A 63 -3.74 -14.77 -2.20
C ILE A 63 -2.63 -15.65 -1.64
N ASP A 64 -2.51 -16.88 -2.14
CA ASP A 64 -1.45 -17.80 -1.73
C ASP A 64 -0.20 -17.61 -2.58
N LEU A 65 0.86 -17.03 -2.00
CA LEU A 65 2.18 -16.90 -2.64
C LEU A 65 3.16 -18.01 -2.26
N THR A 66 2.72 -19.04 -1.51
CA THR A 66 3.56 -20.19 -1.14
C THR A 66 3.93 -21.05 -2.35
N LYS A 67 3.03 -21.12 -3.33
CA LYS A 67 3.17 -21.84 -4.59
C LYS A 67 2.90 -20.88 -5.73
N VAL A 68 3.90 -20.09 -6.09
CA VAL A 68 3.79 -19.09 -7.16
C VAL A 68 3.24 -19.74 -8.43
N GLY A 69 2.05 -19.32 -8.84
CA GLY A 69 1.37 -19.72 -10.07
C GLY A 69 0.84 -18.53 -10.85
N GLU A 70 0.25 -18.75 -12.03
CA GLU A 70 -0.20 -17.67 -12.92
C GLU A 70 -1.15 -16.66 -12.24
N SER A 71 -2.09 -17.14 -11.42
CA SER A 71 -3.05 -16.29 -10.70
C SER A 71 -2.40 -15.34 -9.69
N SER A 72 -1.32 -15.78 -9.04
CA SER A 72 -0.53 -14.98 -8.11
C SER A 72 0.17 -13.82 -8.81
N ASN A 73 0.73 -14.10 -10.00
CA ASN A 73 1.42 -13.09 -10.80
C ASN A 73 0.46 -12.00 -11.27
N VAL A 74 -0.78 -12.37 -11.64
CA VAL A 74 -1.80 -11.40 -12.08
C VAL A 74 -2.12 -10.40 -10.98
N ALA A 75 -2.50 -10.88 -9.79
CA ALA A 75 -2.88 -10.01 -8.67
C ALA A 75 -1.73 -9.08 -8.22
N VAL A 76 -0.49 -9.60 -8.19
CA VAL A 76 0.68 -8.78 -7.89
C VAL A 76 0.92 -7.70 -8.95
N ASN A 77 0.83 -8.07 -10.23
CA ASN A 77 1.05 -7.11 -11.32
C ASN A 77 -0.03 -6.02 -11.39
N GLU A 78 -1.28 -6.38 -11.11
CA GLU A 78 -2.40 -5.44 -11.00
C GLU A 78 -2.17 -4.44 -9.86
N PHE A 79 -1.84 -4.93 -8.66
CA PHE A 79 -1.47 -4.08 -7.52
C PHE A 79 -0.34 -3.09 -7.88
N LEU A 80 0.71 -3.55 -8.57
CA LEU A 80 1.81 -2.68 -9.00
C LEU A 80 1.40 -1.68 -10.09
N ALA A 81 0.47 -2.05 -10.97
CA ALA A 81 -0.06 -1.18 -12.01
C ALA A 81 -0.91 -0.05 -11.41
N GLU A 82 -1.78 -0.38 -10.45
CA GLU A 82 -2.59 0.60 -9.71
C GLU A 82 -1.71 1.52 -8.86
N ALA A 83 -0.70 0.97 -8.17
CA ALA A 83 0.25 1.78 -7.38
C ALA A 83 1.07 2.75 -8.25
N LYS A 84 1.38 2.39 -9.50
CA LYS A 84 2.03 3.29 -10.47
C LYS A 84 1.10 4.42 -10.92
N GLN A 85 -0.20 4.17 -10.97
CA GLN A 85 -1.23 5.16 -11.27
C GLN A 85 -1.55 6.07 -10.07
N GLN A 86 -0.85 5.89 -8.95
CA GLN A 86 -1.07 6.60 -7.69
C GLN A 86 -2.45 6.36 -7.08
N GLU A 87 -3.10 5.26 -7.47
CA GLU A 87 -4.28 4.75 -6.79
C GLU A 87 -3.86 4.21 -5.41
N ALA A 88 -4.82 3.85 -4.55
CA ALA A 88 -4.53 3.31 -3.22
C ALA A 88 -4.83 1.78 -3.13
N PRO A 89 -4.20 0.93 -3.96
CA PRO A 89 -4.46 -0.49 -3.95
C PRO A 89 -3.97 -1.16 -2.67
N VAL A 90 -4.55 -2.33 -2.39
CA VAL A 90 -4.17 -3.20 -1.28
C VAL A 90 -3.96 -4.62 -1.82
N LEU A 91 -2.83 -5.22 -1.49
CA LEU A 91 -2.53 -6.61 -1.77
C LEU A 91 -2.40 -7.38 -0.45
N LYS A 92 -3.25 -8.39 -0.28
CA LYS A 92 -3.23 -9.31 0.86
C LYS A 92 -2.72 -10.65 0.38
N TYR A 93 -1.68 -11.17 1.00
CA TYR A 93 -1.14 -12.46 0.62
C TYR A 93 -0.59 -13.26 1.79
N ILE A 94 -0.55 -14.57 1.64
CA ILE A 94 0.09 -15.47 2.60
C ILE A 94 1.39 -16.04 2.01
N ASN A 95 2.35 -16.28 2.89
CA ASN A 95 3.53 -17.08 2.60
C ASN A 95 3.80 -18.05 3.77
N MET A 96 4.56 -19.11 3.48
CA MET A 96 4.95 -20.18 4.39
C MET A 96 6.46 -20.25 4.39
N GLU A 97 7.08 -19.66 5.41
CA GLU A 97 8.53 -19.71 5.58
C GLU A 97 8.88 -20.67 6.71
N LYS A 98 9.68 -21.69 6.40
CA LYS A 98 10.15 -22.70 7.38
C LYS A 98 9.00 -23.33 8.20
N GLY A 99 7.85 -23.53 7.58
CA GLY A 99 6.66 -24.09 8.22
C GLY A 99 5.80 -23.10 9.00
N SER A 100 6.13 -21.81 8.98
CA SER A 100 5.36 -20.75 9.62
C SER A 100 4.53 -19.96 8.61
N LEU A 101 3.21 -19.94 8.82
CA LEU A 101 2.28 -19.11 8.06
C LEU A 101 2.48 -17.63 8.43
N THR A 102 2.61 -16.78 7.42
CA THR A 102 2.70 -15.32 7.59
C THR A 102 1.70 -14.67 6.65
N ALA A 103 0.85 -13.80 7.19
CA ALA A 103 -0.10 -13.00 6.44
C ALA A 103 0.51 -11.62 6.21
N HIS A 104 0.58 -11.18 4.97
CA HIS A 104 1.14 -9.89 4.58
C HIS A 104 0.03 -9.00 4.01
N VAL A 105 0.13 -7.71 4.32
CA VAL A 105 -0.70 -6.66 3.72
C VAL A 105 0.23 -5.58 3.19
N LEU A 106 0.24 -5.43 1.87
CA LEU A 106 0.85 -4.30 1.19
C LEU A 106 -0.24 -3.32 0.79
N TRP A 107 0.02 -2.03 0.94
CA TRP A 107 -0.84 -1.00 0.38
C TRP A 107 -0.03 0.18 -0.10
N TYR A 108 -0.48 0.84 -1.16
CA TYR A 108 0.17 2.07 -1.59
C TYR A 108 -0.47 3.27 -0.90
N ASN A 109 0.36 4.04 -0.21
CA ASN A 109 -0.01 5.30 0.40
C ASN A 109 0.39 6.46 -0.52
N PRO A 110 -0.53 7.06 -1.31
CA PRO A 110 -0.21 8.17 -2.22
C PRO A 110 0.29 9.42 -1.48
N TYR A 111 -0.04 9.54 -0.19
CA TYR A 111 0.27 10.71 0.64
C TYR A 111 1.56 10.55 1.46
N ASP A 112 2.27 9.42 1.35
CA ASP A 112 3.57 9.30 2.00
C ASP A 112 4.59 10.21 1.29
N SER A 113 4.99 11.27 1.98
CA SER A 113 5.98 12.25 1.54
C SER A 113 7.31 12.16 2.29
N THR A 114 7.47 11.10 3.09
CA THR A 114 8.64 10.93 3.95
C THR A 114 9.90 10.81 3.09
N PRO A 115 10.94 11.65 3.34
CA PRO A 115 12.22 11.50 2.66
C PRO A 115 12.83 10.13 2.95
N TRP A 116 13.68 9.66 2.03
CA TRP A 116 14.46 8.45 2.22
C TRP A 116 15.88 8.67 1.69
N ALA A 117 16.83 7.90 2.20
CA ALA A 117 18.24 8.03 1.86
C ALA A 117 18.77 6.75 1.20
N LYS A 118 19.81 6.91 0.39
CA LYS A 118 20.52 5.81 -0.28
C LYS A 118 22.01 6.06 -0.23
N ALA A 119 22.81 5.05 0.10
CA ALA A 119 24.25 5.12 -0.05
C ALA A 119 24.62 4.78 -1.50
N LYS A 120 25.47 5.60 -2.12
CA LYS A 120 25.98 5.40 -3.47
C LYS A 120 27.40 5.95 -3.57
N ASP A 121 28.34 5.12 -4.03
CA ASP A 121 29.74 5.51 -4.31
C ASP A 121 30.44 6.22 -3.13
N GLY A 122 30.22 5.74 -1.90
CA GLY A 122 30.78 6.36 -0.69
C GLY A 122 30.11 7.67 -0.25
N SER A 123 29.01 8.05 -0.89
CA SER A 123 28.18 9.21 -0.55
C SER A 123 26.76 8.80 -0.15
N VAL A 124 26.03 9.68 0.52
CA VAL A 124 24.60 9.48 0.82
C VAL A 124 23.77 10.47 0.02
N VAL A 125 22.83 9.96 -0.76
CA VAL A 125 21.85 10.74 -1.52
C VAL A 125 20.52 10.70 -0.78
N ILE A 126 19.99 11.88 -0.43
CA ILE A 126 18.67 12.01 0.19
C ILE A 126 17.66 12.44 -0.86
N TYR A 127 16.59 11.66 -0.99
CA TYR A 127 15.50 11.93 -1.90
C TYR A 127 14.37 12.62 -1.17
N HIS A 128 14.21 13.92 -1.44
CA HIS A 128 13.09 14.73 -0.97
C HIS A 128 11.93 14.71 -1.98
N ASN A 129 10.75 15.15 -1.54
CA ASN A 129 9.58 15.43 -2.39
C ASN A 129 9.09 14.25 -3.23
N GLN A 130 9.30 13.01 -2.77
CA GLN A 130 8.66 11.87 -3.39
C GLN A 130 7.25 11.74 -2.83
N THR A 131 6.27 11.51 -3.70
CA THR A 131 4.92 11.13 -3.30
C THR A 131 4.76 9.64 -3.49
N GLY A 132 4.08 9.00 -2.55
CA GLY A 132 3.71 7.60 -2.70
C GLY A 132 4.74 6.61 -2.21
N ARG A 133 4.33 5.70 -1.34
CA ARG A 133 5.10 4.52 -0.95
C ARG A 133 4.23 3.31 -0.82
N ILE A 134 4.75 2.14 -1.20
CA ILE A 134 4.16 0.89 -0.75
C ILE A 134 4.55 0.71 0.71
N ARG A 135 3.56 0.45 1.55
CA ARG A 135 3.71 0.22 2.98
C ARG A 135 3.35 -1.23 3.29
N ALA A 136 4.10 -1.88 4.17
CA ALA A 136 3.93 -3.30 4.47
C ALA A 136 3.69 -3.59 5.96
N TRP A 137 2.76 -4.51 6.19
CA TRP A 137 2.54 -5.17 7.47
C TRP A 137 2.67 -6.67 7.27
N ALA A 138 3.13 -7.36 8.30
CA ALA A 138 3.12 -8.80 8.36
C ALA A 138 2.63 -9.24 9.74
N TRP A 139 1.74 -10.22 9.73
CA TRP A 139 1.22 -10.89 10.90
C TRP A 139 1.64 -12.36 10.89
N ARG A 140 1.99 -12.87 12.07
CA ARG A 140 2.38 -14.25 12.28
C ARG A 140 1.94 -14.68 13.67
N ASN A 141 1.06 -15.69 13.74
CA ASN A 141 0.68 -16.38 14.96
C ASN A 141 0.27 -15.44 16.12
N GLY A 142 -0.63 -14.50 15.84
CA GLY A 142 -1.18 -13.56 16.82
C GLY A 142 -0.40 -12.25 16.95
N GLU A 143 0.76 -12.13 16.31
CA GLU A 143 1.63 -10.96 16.45
C GLU A 143 1.88 -10.26 15.11
N ILE A 144 1.90 -8.93 15.13
CA ILE A 144 2.38 -8.14 14.00
C ILE A 144 3.91 -8.11 14.07
N VAL A 145 4.56 -8.85 13.17
CA VAL A 145 6.02 -9.00 13.10
C VAL A 145 6.70 -7.96 12.20
N GLN A 146 5.92 -7.26 11.36
CA GLN A 146 6.37 -6.16 10.53
C GLN A 146 5.29 -5.08 10.52
N ASN A 147 5.66 -3.82 10.75
CA ASN A 147 4.71 -2.71 10.87
C ASN A 147 5.23 -1.45 10.19
N GLY A 148 4.65 -1.13 9.03
CA GLY A 148 4.87 0.16 8.38
C GLY A 148 6.18 0.26 7.60
N GLU A 149 6.78 -0.86 7.24
CA GLU A 149 7.92 -0.91 6.34
C GLU A 149 7.59 -0.23 5.01
N ARG A 150 8.59 0.40 4.40
CA ARG A 150 8.40 1.25 3.22
C ARG A 150 9.18 0.72 2.04
N TYR A 151 8.51 0.63 0.90
CA TYR A 151 9.08 0.13 -0.34
C TYR A 151 8.77 1.08 -1.51
N SER A 152 9.59 0.95 -2.56
CA SER A 152 9.34 1.62 -3.83
C SER A 152 8.03 1.14 -4.46
N SER A 153 7.28 2.02 -5.12
CA SER A 153 6.19 1.62 -6.03
C SER A 153 6.68 1.05 -7.36
N LYS A 154 8.00 1.08 -7.60
CA LYS A 154 8.63 0.48 -8.77
C LYS A 154 9.37 -0.77 -8.33
N ALA A 155 8.84 -1.92 -8.75
CA ALA A 155 9.50 -3.20 -8.59
C ALA A 155 10.66 -3.37 -9.59
N VAL A 156 11.64 -4.20 -9.23
CA VAL A 156 12.81 -4.55 -10.02
C VAL A 156 12.85 -6.06 -10.17
N THR A 157 13.22 -6.55 -11.36
CA THR A 157 13.43 -7.98 -11.59
C THR A 157 14.91 -8.30 -11.47
N VAL A 158 15.26 -9.28 -10.64
CA VAL A 158 16.62 -9.81 -10.50
C VAL A 158 16.66 -11.25 -10.99
N THR A 159 17.59 -11.53 -11.90
CA THR A 159 17.82 -12.88 -12.43
C THR A 159 18.99 -13.53 -11.71
N LYS A 160 18.77 -14.70 -11.10
CA LYS A 160 19.81 -15.51 -10.48
C LYS A 160 19.57 -16.98 -10.80
N ASP A 161 20.61 -17.68 -11.26
CA ASP A 161 20.56 -19.11 -11.59
C ASP A 161 19.39 -19.51 -12.54
N GLY A 162 19.06 -18.61 -13.48
CA GLY A 162 17.95 -18.80 -14.44
C GLY A 162 16.55 -18.58 -13.84
N VAL A 163 16.46 -18.10 -12.61
CA VAL A 163 15.21 -17.73 -11.92
C VAL A 163 15.13 -16.21 -11.84
N ASN A 164 14.04 -15.66 -12.37
CA ASN A 164 13.70 -14.25 -12.25
C ASN A 164 12.88 -14.04 -10.98
N THR A 165 13.28 -13.10 -10.14
CA THR A 165 12.55 -12.73 -8.92
C THR A 165 12.13 -11.27 -8.99
N MET A 166 10.85 -11.02 -8.74
CA MET A 166 10.30 -9.67 -8.65
C MET A 166 10.48 -9.14 -7.23
N LEU A 167 11.20 -8.04 -7.10
CA LEU A 167 11.60 -7.43 -5.84
C LEU A 167 11.01 -6.03 -5.71
N LEU A 168 10.56 -5.69 -4.50
CA LEU A 168 10.28 -4.32 -4.09
C LEU A 168 11.48 -3.77 -3.33
N PRO A 169 12.21 -2.79 -3.90
CA PRO A 169 13.33 -2.17 -3.20
C PRO A 169 12.86 -1.49 -1.91
N TRP A 170 13.56 -1.74 -0.81
CA TRP A 170 13.30 -1.09 0.48
C TRP A 170 13.71 0.38 0.45
N ARG A 171 12.87 1.23 1.04
CA ARG A 171 13.00 2.70 1.04
C ARG A 171 12.57 3.22 2.42
N PRO A 172 13.38 2.99 3.48
CA PRO A 172 13.06 3.40 4.84
C PRO A 172 12.98 4.93 4.95
N ALA A 173 12.34 5.44 6.01
CA ALA A 173 12.34 6.87 6.26
C ALA A 173 13.76 7.34 6.61
N ALA A 174 14.17 8.49 6.10
CA ALA A 174 15.41 9.12 6.55
C ALA A 174 15.16 9.79 7.91
N PRO A 175 16.10 9.70 8.88
CA PRO A 175 17.43 9.10 8.78
C PRO A 175 17.54 7.64 9.29
N ASP A 176 16.44 6.90 9.48
CA ASP A 176 16.37 5.61 10.18
C ASP A 176 17.56 4.68 9.87
N VAL A 177 17.69 4.31 8.59
CA VAL A 177 18.80 3.51 8.04
C VAL A 177 19.05 3.98 6.61
N VAL A 178 20.32 4.04 6.20
CA VAL A 178 20.70 4.33 4.82
C VAL A 178 21.04 3.01 4.12
N PRO A 179 20.14 2.45 3.29
CA PRO A 179 20.44 1.23 2.54
C PRO A 179 21.56 1.45 1.52
N GLU A 180 22.37 0.41 1.31
CA GLU A 180 23.34 0.33 0.21
C GLU A 180 22.62 0.27 -1.15
N ASP A 181 23.34 0.63 -2.22
CA ASP A 181 22.88 0.54 -3.61
C ASP A 181 22.87 -0.89 -4.14
N ASP A 182 22.38 -1.83 -3.34
CA ASP A 182 22.10 -3.19 -3.78
C ASP A 182 20.59 -3.39 -3.75
N ASP A 183 19.96 -3.29 -4.93
CA ASP A 183 18.51 -3.48 -5.11
C ASP A 183 18.05 -4.88 -4.65
N GLY A 184 18.97 -5.84 -4.45
CA GLY A 184 18.67 -7.16 -3.89
C GLY A 184 18.81 -7.24 -2.36
N ALA A 185 19.84 -6.61 -1.77
CA ALA A 185 20.22 -6.84 -0.36
C ALA A 185 19.18 -6.39 0.67
N SER A 186 18.37 -5.39 0.34
CA SER A 186 17.27 -4.91 1.18
C SER A 186 16.02 -4.76 0.34
N SER A 187 15.41 -5.88 -0.05
CA SER A 187 14.21 -5.88 -0.87
C SER A 187 13.20 -6.92 -0.40
N LEU A 188 11.92 -6.64 -0.63
CA LEU A 188 10.85 -7.60 -0.40
C LEU A 188 10.64 -8.39 -1.69
N ALA A 189 10.89 -9.70 -1.64
CA ALA A 189 10.55 -10.59 -2.74
C ALA A 189 9.05 -10.82 -2.79
N LEU A 190 8.44 -10.56 -3.96
CA LEU A 190 7.03 -10.82 -4.19
C LEU A 190 6.81 -12.23 -4.75
N TYR A 191 7.49 -12.56 -5.85
CA TYR A 191 7.40 -13.86 -6.49
C TYR A 191 8.60 -14.15 -7.40
N SER A 192 8.80 -15.42 -7.72
CA SER A 192 9.86 -15.88 -8.62
C SER A 192 9.28 -16.74 -9.76
N TYR A 193 9.87 -16.65 -10.95
CA TYR A 193 9.49 -17.44 -12.13
C TYR A 193 10.73 -17.86 -12.93
N ARG A 194 10.65 -19.00 -13.62
CA ARG A 194 11.70 -19.45 -14.54
C ARG A 194 11.43 -18.83 -15.92
N SER A 195 12.47 -18.30 -16.56
CA SER A 195 12.39 -17.87 -17.96
C SER A 195 12.42 -19.05 -18.93
#